data_AF-A0A8S1UIM8-F1
#
_entry.id   AF-A0A8S1UIM8-F1
#
_cell.length_a   1.000
_cell.length_b   1.000
_cell.length_c   1.000
_cell.angle_alpha   90.00
_cell.angle_beta   90.00
_cell.angle_gamma   90.00
#
_symmetry.space_group_name_H-M   'P 1'
#
loop_
_entity.id
_entity.type
_entity.pdbx_description
1 polymer ?
#
loop_
_entity_poly.entity_id
_entity_poly.type
_entity_poly.pdbx_seq_one_letter_code
_entity_poly.pdbx_strand_id
1 'polypeptide(L)'
;MGSVCSAQKNQSKLNRELKTNNQPYLQPSSLVGQSLPLENKLENALDQYVQDLLQLFKRFCMFLDLVGNLDQLPQHTREKINSCIIAKQNISIIIQNNIKRVMREQQIIKRIDESDYYLIYNDNKFASAFNQMMQKLSNIIITDLKPDEDFQSAFPILAVSFEEEALKIISIVEKIKNIQIIAMRKGSSQHSLSINQLQQKRKSSQQ
;
A
#
# COMPACT_ATOMS: atom_id res chain seq x y z
N MET A 1 67.79 27.77 -15.13
CA MET A 1 67.27 26.49 -14.60
C MET A 1 65.86 26.35 -15.17
N GLY A 2 65.56 25.67 -16.28
CA GLY A 2 65.93 24.30 -16.68
C GLY A 2 65.23 23.34 -15.71
N SER A 3 64.26 22.48 -16.05
CA SER A 3 63.92 21.86 -17.33
C SER A 3 62.47 21.38 -17.33
N VAL A 4 61.79 21.53 -18.46
CA VAL A 4 60.66 20.70 -18.89
C VAL A 4 61.24 19.34 -19.27
N CYS A 5 60.54 18.22 -19.02
CA CYS A 5 60.86 16.96 -19.68
C CYS A 5 59.60 16.16 -19.98
N SER A 6 59.56 15.67 -21.22
CA SER A 6 58.44 15.08 -21.92
C SER A 6 58.60 13.57 -22.05
N ALA A 7 57.45 12.89 -22.27
CA ALA A 7 57.26 11.68 -23.07
C ALA A 7 57.83 10.33 -22.57
N GLN A 8 57.00 9.28 -22.55
CA GLN A 8 56.85 8.34 -23.68
C GLN A 8 55.83 7.23 -23.41
N LYS A 9 55.03 6.95 -24.44
CA LYS A 9 54.22 5.74 -24.63
C LYS A 9 55.13 4.49 -24.66
N ASN A 10 54.64 3.38 -24.12
CA ASN A 10 54.92 2.07 -24.71
C ASN A 10 53.74 1.11 -24.51
N GLN A 11 53.19 0.65 -25.64
CA GLN A 11 52.36 -0.54 -25.75
C GLN A 11 53.28 -1.77 -25.79
N SER A 12 52.94 -2.83 -25.09
CA SER A 12 53.36 -4.19 -25.45
C SER A 12 52.27 -5.21 -25.11
N LYS A 13 52.07 -6.11 -26.06
CA LYS A 13 51.04 -7.14 -26.16
C LYS A 13 51.45 -8.45 -25.44
N LEU A 14 50.41 -9.18 -25.04
CA LEU A 14 50.21 -10.64 -25.06
C LEU A 14 50.95 -11.61 -24.08
N ASN A 15 50.10 -12.33 -23.34
CA ASN A 15 50.09 -13.78 -23.02
C ASN A 15 51.28 -14.46 -22.31
N ARG A 16 51.04 -14.93 -21.07
CA ARG A 16 50.96 -16.38 -20.75
C ARG A 16 50.60 -16.69 -19.27
N GLU A 17 49.59 -17.55 -19.13
CA GLU A 17 49.46 -18.71 -18.22
C GLU A 17 49.44 -18.58 -16.67
N LEU A 18 48.23 -18.88 -16.14
CA LEU A 18 47.91 -19.79 -15.03
C LEU A 18 48.97 -20.06 -13.94
N LYS A 19 48.72 -19.52 -12.74
CA LYS A 19 48.88 -20.27 -11.49
C LYS A 19 47.65 -20.10 -10.61
N THR A 20 47.02 -21.25 -10.37
CA THR A 20 45.97 -21.54 -9.40
C THR A 20 46.33 -20.99 -8.02
N ASN A 21 45.46 -20.17 -7.45
CA ASN A 21 45.46 -19.92 -6.02
C ASN A 21 44.06 -20.23 -5.49
N ASN A 22 44.02 -21.21 -4.60
CA ASN A 22 42.84 -21.79 -3.98
C ASN A 22 42.14 -20.73 -3.12
N GLN A 23 41.08 -20.11 -3.63
CA GLN A 23 40.03 -19.55 -2.80
C GLN A 23 38.86 -20.54 -2.75
N PRO A 24 38.25 -20.79 -1.59
CA PRO A 24 37.06 -21.61 -1.52
C PRO A 24 35.96 -20.86 -2.26
N TYR A 25 35.63 -21.34 -3.46
CA TYR A 25 34.39 -20.98 -4.12
C TYR A 25 33.26 -21.30 -3.14
N LEU A 26 32.55 -20.27 -2.68
CA LEU A 26 31.19 -20.45 -2.20
C LEU A 26 30.42 -21.07 -3.37
N GLN A 27 30.20 -22.38 -3.29
CA GLN A 27 29.30 -23.06 -4.20
C GLN A 27 27.97 -22.28 -4.18
N PRO A 28 27.42 -21.90 -5.34
CA PRO A 28 26.02 -21.54 -5.38
C PRO A 28 25.26 -22.85 -5.11
N SER A 29 24.91 -23.07 -3.84
CA SER A 29 23.82 -23.97 -3.52
C SER A 29 22.61 -23.37 -4.20
N SER A 30 22.26 -23.91 -5.37
CA SER A 30 21.03 -23.67 -6.07
C SER A 30 19.88 -24.11 -5.17
N LEU A 31 19.48 -23.24 -4.25
CA LEU A 31 18.18 -23.24 -3.60
C LEU A 31 17.13 -22.79 -4.62
N VAL A 32 17.03 -23.55 -5.72
CA VAL A 32 15.85 -23.56 -6.56
C VAL A 32 14.79 -24.29 -5.76
N GLY A 33 13.83 -23.55 -5.21
CA GLY A 33 12.59 -24.14 -4.68
C GLY A 33 12.30 -23.96 -3.19
N GLN A 34 12.94 -23.02 -2.48
CA GLN A 34 12.31 -22.55 -1.23
C GLN A 34 11.21 -21.54 -1.58
N SER A 35 9.97 -22.02 -1.61
CA SER A 35 8.81 -21.14 -1.58
C SER A 35 8.98 -20.17 -0.41
N LEU A 36 9.19 -18.88 -0.70
CA LEU A 36 9.06 -17.81 0.29
C LEU A 36 7.83 -18.10 1.15
N PRO A 37 7.94 -18.06 2.50
CA PRO A 37 6.82 -18.33 3.38
C PRO A 37 5.61 -17.52 2.90
N LEU A 38 4.46 -18.18 2.75
CA LEU A 38 3.24 -17.53 2.27
C LEU A 38 2.85 -16.29 3.09
N GLU A 39 3.31 -16.20 4.35
CA GLU A 39 3.15 -15.03 5.23
C GLU A 39 3.83 -13.78 4.68
N ASN A 40 5.11 -13.86 4.29
CA ASN A 40 5.82 -12.71 3.71
C ASN A 40 5.19 -12.24 2.40
N LYS A 41 4.57 -13.15 1.63
CA LYS A 41 3.84 -12.78 0.41
C LYS A 41 2.53 -12.05 0.70
N LEU A 42 1.84 -12.41 1.80
CA LEU A 42 0.56 -11.82 2.17
C LEU A 42 0.74 -10.42 2.78
N GLU A 43 1.76 -10.24 3.62
CA GLU A 43 2.13 -8.94 4.19
C GLU A 43 2.56 -7.95 3.10
N ASN A 44 3.47 -8.38 2.21
CA ASN A 44 3.87 -7.55 1.06
C ASN A 44 2.70 -7.19 0.13
N ALA A 45 1.68 -8.06 0.02
CA ALA A 45 0.49 -7.78 -0.76
C ALA A 45 -0.44 -6.77 -0.08
N LEU A 46 -0.58 -6.83 1.25
CA LEU A 46 -1.37 -5.86 2.00
C LEU A 46 -0.76 -4.46 1.88
N ASP A 47 0.56 -4.35 2.07
CA ASP A 47 1.29 -3.08 1.94
C ASP A 47 1.08 -2.46 0.57
N GLN A 48 1.15 -3.27 -0.50
CA GLN A 48 0.90 -2.80 -1.86
C GLN A 48 -0.54 -2.30 -2.04
N TYR A 49 -1.53 -3.03 -1.51
CA TYR A 49 -2.93 -2.59 -1.62
C TYR A 49 -3.22 -1.31 -0.82
N VAL A 50 -2.57 -1.12 0.33
CA VAL A 50 -2.65 0.14 1.08
C VAL A 50 -2.05 1.28 0.28
N GLN A 51 -0.90 1.07 -0.37
CA GLN A 51 -0.28 2.04 -1.27
C GLN A 51 -1.19 2.41 -2.44
N ASP A 52 -1.76 1.41 -3.10
CA ASP A 52 -2.66 1.62 -4.24
C ASP A 52 -3.91 2.43 -3.81
N LEU A 53 -4.49 2.12 -2.64
CA LEU A 53 -5.61 2.89 -2.09
C LEU A 53 -5.23 4.34 -1.76
N LEU A 54 -4.03 4.59 -1.22
CA LEU A 54 -3.55 5.95 -0.98
C LEU A 54 -3.38 6.73 -2.29
N GLN A 55 -2.92 6.08 -3.36
CA GLN A 55 -2.82 6.70 -4.68
C GLN A 55 -4.21 7.02 -5.27
N LEU A 56 -5.17 6.09 -5.16
CA LEU A 56 -6.57 6.32 -5.56
C LEU A 56 -7.18 7.48 -4.78
N PHE A 57 -6.94 7.54 -3.47
CA PHE A 57 -7.40 8.65 -2.63
C PHE A 57 -6.79 10.00 -3.05
N LYS A 58 -5.51 10.03 -3.41
CA LYS A 58 -4.85 11.23 -3.94
C LYS A 58 -5.50 11.68 -5.25
N ARG A 59 -5.77 10.75 -6.18
CA ARG A 59 -6.48 11.07 -7.44
C ARG A 59 -7.88 11.63 -7.18
N PHE A 60 -8.62 11.01 -6.27
CA PHE A 60 -9.92 11.50 -5.83
C PHE A 60 -9.85 12.95 -5.29
N CYS A 61 -8.83 13.27 -4.47
CA CYS A 61 -8.64 14.63 -3.98
C CYS A 61 -8.44 15.62 -5.12
N MET A 62 -7.60 15.28 -6.11
CA MET A 62 -7.38 16.11 -7.30
C MET A 62 -8.67 16.33 -8.08
N PHE A 63 -9.50 15.30 -8.24
CA PHE A 63 -10.78 15.43 -8.94
C PHE A 63 -11.74 16.36 -8.20
N LEU A 64 -11.84 16.25 -6.87
CA LEU A 64 -12.67 17.15 -6.09
C LEU A 64 -12.20 18.61 -6.18
N ASP A 65 -10.89 18.84 -6.21
CA ASP A 65 -10.35 20.18 -6.34
C ASP A 65 -10.65 20.78 -7.74
N LEU A 66 -10.80 19.94 -8.78
CA LEU A 66 -11.19 20.35 -10.14
C LEU A 66 -12.68 20.69 -10.28
N VAL A 67 -13.55 20.22 -9.38
CA VAL A 67 -14.97 20.60 -9.40
C VAL A 67 -15.14 22.11 -9.16
N GLY A 68 -14.22 22.74 -8.41
CA GLY A 68 -14.15 24.19 -8.29
C GLY A 68 -15.36 24.82 -7.59
N ASN A 69 -15.88 25.92 -8.14
CA ASN A 69 -16.99 26.64 -7.53
C ASN A 69 -18.33 25.93 -7.76
N LEU A 70 -19.04 25.63 -6.67
CA LEU A 70 -20.31 24.91 -6.66
C LEU A 70 -21.55 25.82 -6.75
N ASP A 71 -21.40 27.15 -6.67
CA ASP A 71 -22.51 28.09 -6.53
C ASP A 71 -23.56 27.97 -7.65
N GLN A 72 -23.12 27.61 -8.86
CA GLN A 72 -23.97 27.46 -10.05
C GLN A 72 -24.73 26.14 -10.10
N LEU A 73 -24.42 25.19 -9.22
CA LEU A 73 -25.04 23.87 -9.20
C LEU A 73 -26.33 23.88 -8.36
N PRO A 74 -27.31 23.04 -8.73
CA PRO A 74 -28.49 22.79 -7.91
C PRO A 74 -28.12 22.34 -6.50
N GLN A 75 -28.95 22.72 -5.52
CA GLN A 75 -28.67 22.43 -4.11
C GLN A 75 -28.43 20.94 -3.84
N HIS A 76 -29.23 20.05 -4.44
CA HIS A 76 -29.10 18.61 -4.24
C HIS A 76 -27.74 18.08 -4.75
N THR A 77 -27.25 18.58 -5.89
CA THR A 77 -25.91 18.25 -6.42
C THR A 77 -24.81 18.74 -5.48
N ARG A 78 -24.96 19.96 -4.95
CA ARG A 78 -24.00 20.51 -3.96
C ARG A 78 -23.94 19.65 -2.70
N GLU A 79 -25.08 19.17 -2.21
CA GLU A 79 -25.15 18.28 -1.06
C GLU A 79 -24.42 16.94 -1.31
N LYS A 80 -24.58 16.36 -2.51
CA LYS A 80 -23.86 15.15 -2.92
C LYS A 80 -22.35 15.36 -2.99
N ILE A 81 -21.90 16.49 -3.56
CA ILE A 81 -20.48 16.85 -3.61
C ILE A 81 -19.95 17.10 -2.18
N ASN A 82 -20.74 17.73 -1.31
CA ASN A 82 -20.39 17.91 0.10
C ASN A 82 -20.19 16.58 0.83
N SER A 83 -21.00 15.56 0.54
CA SER A 83 -20.77 14.19 1.08
C SER A 83 -19.39 13.64 0.68
N CYS A 84 -18.97 13.87 -0.56
CA CYS A 84 -17.63 13.52 -1.04
C CYS A 84 -16.53 14.31 -0.30
N ILE A 85 -16.73 15.62 -0.07
CA ILE A 85 -15.80 16.47 0.68
C ILE A 85 -15.68 16.01 2.14
N ILE A 86 -16.77 15.65 2.79
CA ILE A 86 -16.77 15.12 4.16
C ILE A 86 -16.01 13.79 4.21
N ALA A 87 -16.23 12.91 3.24
CA ALA A 87 -15.48 11.66 3.12
C ALA A 87 -13.97 11.93 2.93
N LYS A 88 -13.59 12.88 2.07
CA LYS A 88 -12.20 13.35 1.88
C LYS A 88 -11.58 13.73 3.21
N GLN A 89 -12.23 14.62 3.96
CA GLN A 89 -11.71 15.13 5.23
C GLN A 89 -11.53 14.01 6.26
N ASN A 90 -12.52 13.13 6.39
CA ASN A 90 -12.47 12.00 7.30
C ASN A 90 -11.28 11.08 6.98
N ILE A 91 -11.05 10.78 5.70
CA ILE A 91 -9.89 9.96 5.28
C ILE A 91 -8.57 10.69 5.56
N SER A 92 -8.47 11.99 5.23
CA SER A 92 -7.26 12.77 5.52
C SER A 92 -6.93 12.79 7.01
N ILE A 93 -7.93 12.92 7.89
CA ILE A 93 -7.75 12.89 9.34
C ILE A 93 -7.15 11.56 9.80
N ILE A 94 -7.66 10.41 9.32
CA ILE A 94 -7.12 9.12 9.75
C ILE A 94 -5.67 8.94 9.28
N ILE A 95 -5.33 9.36 8.07
CA ILE A 95 -3.97 9.27 7.53
C ILE A 95 -3.02 10.11 8.40
N GLN A 96 -3.37 11.37 8.63
CA GLN A 96 -2.56 12.28 9.44
C GLN A 96 -2.41 11.79 10.89
N ASN A 97 -3.47 11.26 11.49
CA ASN A 97 -3.42 10.78 12.88
C ASN A 97 -2.53 9.55 13.03
N ASN A 98 -2.56 8.61 12.08
CA ASN A 98 -1.70 7.43 12.12
C ASN A 98 -0.23 7.81 11.86
N ILE A 99 0.05 8.70 10.90
CA ILE A 99 1.42 9.19 10.67
C ILE A 99 1.94 9.93 11.92
N LYS A 100 1.16 10.85 12.51
CA LYS A 100 1.54 11.53 13.77
C LYS A 100 1.83 10.56 14.90
N ARG A 101 1.08 9.45 14.99
CA ARG A 101 1.31 8.43 16.00
C ARG A 101 2.69 7.79 15.82
N VAL A 102 2.98 7.30 14.62
CA VAL A 102 4.26 6.67 14.29
C VAL A 102 5.44 7.64 14.45
N MET A 103 5.30 8.89 13.99
CA MET A 103 6.34 9.91 14.15
C MET A 103 6.65 10.21 15.62
N ARG A 104 5.63 10.27 16.49
CA ARG A 104 5.84 10.47 17.94
C ARG A 104 6.55 9.27 18.57
N GLU A 105 6.19 8.05 18.17
CA GLU A 105 6.86 6.82 18.62
C GLU A 105 8.34 6.81 18.20
N GLN A 106 8.64 7.35 17.01
CA GLN A 106 10.00 7.47 16.46
C GLN A 106 10.73 8.76 16.86
N GLN A 107 10.14 9.62 17.72
CA GLN A 107 10.71 10.91 18.13
C GLN A 107 11.02 11.88 16.97
N ILE A 108 10.25 11.80 15.88
CA ILE A 108 10.37 12.70 14.72
C ILE A 108 9.50 13.94 14.92
N ILE A 109 10.12 15.12 14.89
CA ILE A 109 9.43 16.42 15.07
C ILE A 109 9.52 17.21 13.75
N LYS A 110 8.57 16.96 12.84
CA LYS A 110 8.37 17.77 11.62
C LYS A 110 6.90 17.85 11.23
N ARG A 111 6.58 18.69 10.24
CA ARG A 111 5.25 18.67 9.60
C ARG A 111 5.12 17.43 8.73
N ILE A 112 3.92 16.87 8.67
CA ILE A 112 3.62 15.74 7.80
C ILE A 112 3.61 16.21 6.36
N ASP A 113 4.30 15.46 5.51
CA ASP A 113 4.26 15.59 4.06
C ASP A 113 3.83 14.26 3.41
N GLU A 114 3.60 14.25 2.09
CA GLU A 114 3.24 13.02 1.38
C GLU A 114 4.35 11.95 1.43
N SER A 115 5.61 12.37 1.57
CA SER A 115 6.72 11.44 1.67
C SER A 115 6.71 10.66 2.97
N ASP A 116 5.90 11.04 3.96
CA ASP A 116 5.73 10.31 5.23
C ASP A 116 4.71 9.16 5.14
N TYR A 117 4.00 9.00 4.02
CA TYR A 117 2.94 8.00 3.90
C TYR A 117 3.48 6.56 4.01
N TYR A 118 4.77 6.32 3.73
CA TYR A 118 5.37 4.99 3.93
C TYR A 118 5.33 4.50 5.37
N LEU A 119 5.22 5.41 6.34
CA LEU A 119 5.20 5.08 7.77
C LEU A 119 3.98 4.25 8.20
N ILE A 120 2.94 4.20 7.36
CA ILE A 120 1.67 3.55 7.69
C ILE A 120 1.31 2.39 6.76
N TYR A 121 2.17 2.02 5.79
CA TYR A 121 1.87 0.96 4.82
C TYR A 121 1.65 -0.40 5.47
N ASN A 122 2.46 -0.74 6.45
CA ASN A 122 2.44 -2.02 7.16
C ASN A 122 1.58 -2.03 8.44
N ASP A 123 0.84 -0.95 8.73
CA ASP A 123 -0.02 -0.88 9.90
C ASP A 123 -1.38 -1.54 9.62
N ASN A 124 -1.56 -2.76 10.14
CA ASN A 124 -2.80 -3.52 10.03
C ASN A 124 -4.06 -2.80 10.55
N LYS A 125 -3.93 -2.01 11.63
CA LYS A 125 -5.07 -1.26 12.21
C LYS A 125 -5.44 -0.12 11.28
N PHE A 126 -4.44 0.61 10.78
CA PHE A 126 -4.65 1.63 9.76
C PHE A 126 -5.27 1.03 8.51
N ALA A 127 -4.71 -0.06 7.97
CA ALA A 127 -5.20 -0.71 6.77
C ALA A 127 -6.68 -1.09 6.89
N SER A 128 -7.11 -1.63 8.04
CA SER A 128 -8.52 -1.96 8.29
C SER A 128 -9.42 -0.72 8.29
N ALA A 129 -9.05 0.32 9.04
CA ALA A 129 -9.83 1.56 9.13
C ALA A 129 -9.88 2.31 7.79
N PHE A 130 -8.74 2.37 7.09
CA PHE A 130 -8.62 3.01 5.78
C PHE A 130 -9.45 2.28 4.73
N ASN A 131 -9.42 0.94 4.72
CA ASN A 131 -10.24 0.13 3.83
C ASN A 131 -11.75 0.43 4.00
N GLN A 132 -12.23 0.57 5.24
CA GLN A 132 -13.63 0.91 5.51
C GLN A 132 -13.98 2.32 5.00
N MET A 133 -13.11 3.29 5.21
CA MET A 133 -13.35 4.66 4.77
C MET A 133 -13.30 4.77 3.24
N MET A 134 -12.38 4.09 2.58
CA MET A 134 -12.31 4.01 1.12
C MET A 134 -13.55 3.34 0.53
N GLN A 135 -14.06 2.27 1.17
CA GLN A 135 -15.33 1.66 0.76
C GLN A 135 -16.52 2.62 0.89
N LYS A 136 -16.60 3.38 1.98
CA LYS A 136 -17.65 4.40 2.15
C LYS A 136 -17.55 5.46 1.05
N LEU A 137 -16.34 5.91 0.74
CA LEU A 137 -16.10 6.88 -0.32
C LEU A 137 -16.56 6.35 -1.69
N SER A 138 -16.15 5.13 -2.06
CA SER A 138 -16.59 4.54 -3.33
C SER A 138 -18.10 4.38 -3.40
N ASN A 139 -18.75 4.05 -2.28
CA ASN A 139 -20.20 3.95 -2.24
C ASN A 139 -20.87 5.30 -2.50
N ILE A 140 -20.45 6.39 -1.84
CA ILE A 140 -21.00 7.74 -2.07
C ILE A 140 -20.90 8.10 -3.56
N ILE A 141 -19.76 7.81 -4.20
CA ILE A 141 -19.58 8.08 -5.63
C ILE A 141 -20.59 7.29 -6.47
N ILE A 142 -20.70 5.99 -6.24
CA ILE A 142 -21.54 5.11 -7.09
C ILE A 142 -23.03 5.30 -6.84
N THR A 143 -23.45 5.54 -5.59
CA THR A 143 -24.86 5.59 -5.21
C THR A 143 -25.45 6.99 -5.27
N ASP A 144 -24.64 8.03 -5.05
CA ASP A 144 -25.16 9.39 -4.88
C ASP A 144 -24.73 10.29 -6.03
N LEU A 145 -23.42 10.35 -6.29
CA LEU A 145 -22.83 11.28 -7.25
C LEU A 145 -23.00 10.81 -8.71
N LYS A 146 -22.73 9.53 -8.99
CA LYS A 146 -22.88 8.94 -10.32
C LYS A 146 -24.29 9.11 -10.88
N PRO A 147 -25.39 8.79 -10.18
CA PRO A 147 -26.73 8.95 -10.76
C PRO A 147 -27.21 10.41 -10.83
N ASP A 148 -26.41 11.40 -10.41
CA ASP A 148 -26.78 12.81 -10.48
C ASP A 148 -26.61 13.37 -11.90
N GLU A 149 -27.72 13.59 -12.60
CA GLU A 149 -27.70 14.08 -13.99
C GLU A 149 -27.12 15.49 -14.11
N ASP A 150 -27.35 16.35 -13.13
CA ASP A 150 -26.80 17.71 -13.10
C ASP A 150 -25.28 17.68 -12.93
N PHE A 151 -24.76 16.84 -12.04
CA PHE A 151 -23.31 16.61 -11.93
C PHE A 151 -22.71 16.02 -13.21
N GLN A 152 -23.33 15.01 -13.80
CA GLN A 152 -22.86 14.42 -15.05
C GLN A 152 -22.85 15.44 -16.20
N SER A 153 -23.85 16.32 -16.25
CA SER A 153 -23.96 17.35 -17.28
C SER A 153 -22.96 18.48 -17.07
N ALA A 154 -22.75 18.91 -15.82
CA ALA A 154 -21.80 19.96 -15.48
C ALA A 154 -20.34 19.51 -15.59
N PHE A 155 -20.04 18.24 -15.27
CA PHE A 155 -18.68 17.72 -15.22
C PHE A 155 -18.55 16.31 -15.86
N PRO A 156 -18.82 16.15 -17.16
CA PRO A 156 -18.91 14.83 -17.79
C PRO A 156 -17.61 14.02 -17.69
N ILE A 157 -16.46 14.66 -17.88
CA ILE A 157 -15.15 13.99 -17.79
C ILE A 157 -14.84 13.60 -16.33
N LEU A 158 -15.14 14.47 -15.37
CA LEU A 158 -14.91 14.16 -13.95
C LEU A 158 -15.86 13.06 -13.48
N ALA A 159 -17.11 13.04 -13.94
CA ALA A 159 -18.07 12.00 -13.58
C ALA A 159 -17.56 10.60 -13.95
N VAL A 160 -17.07 10.43 -15.18
CA VAL A 160 -16.44 9.18 -15.62
C VAL A 160 -15.19 8.88 -14.78
N SER A 161 -14.37 9.89 -14.53
CA SER A 161 -13.14 9.73 -13.74
C SER A 161 -13.41 9.28 -12.29
N PHE A 162 -14.41 9.88 -11.63
CA PHE A 162 -14.85 9.49 -10.29
C PHE A 162 -15.36 8.05 -10.28
N GLU A 163 -16.18 7.68 -11.27
CA GLU A 163 -16.68 6.30 -11.40
C GLU A 163 -15.53 5.30 -11.55
N GLU A 164 -14.60 5.54 -12.46
CA GLU A 164 -13.47 4.63 -12.69
C GLU A 164 -12.62 4.43 -11.42
N GLU A 165 -12.33 5.51 -10.70
CA GLU A 165 -11.59 5.43 -9.44
C GLU A 165 -12.39 4.70 -8.36
N ALA A 166 -13.71 4.93 -8.27
CA ALA A 166 -14.57 4.21 -7.33
C ALA A 166 -14.60 2.70 -7.60
N LEU A 167 -14.65 2.29 -8.88
CA LEU A 167 -14.59 0.87 -9.25
C LEU A 167 -13.24 0.24 -8.91
N LYS A 168 -12.13 0.96 -9.12
CA LYS A 168 -10.79 0.51 -8.70
C LYS A 168 -10.71 0.36 -7.18
N ILE A 169 -11.26 1.31 -6.42
CA ILE A 169 -11.33 1.25 -4.96
C ILE A 169 -12.07 -0.02 -4.53
N ILE A 170 -13.26 -0.29 -5.08
CA ILE A 170 -14.06 -1.47 -4.75
C ILE A 170 -13.23 -2.76 -4.96
N SER A 171 -12.55 -2.88 -6.10
CA SER A 171 -11.71 -4.05 -6.41
C SER A 171 -10.60 -4.26 -5.37
N ILE A 172 -9.92 -3.19 -4.93
CA ILE A 172 -8.84 -3.30 -3.94
C ILE A 172 -9.41 -3.59 -2.54
N VAL A 173 -10.53 -2.96 -2.19
CA VAL A 173 -11.21 -3.19 -0.91
C VAL A 173 -11.58 -4.66 -0.73
N GLU A 174 -12.07 -5.30 -1.79
CA GLU A 174 -12.38 -6.74 -1.79
C GLU A 174 -11.13 -7.60 -1.61
N LYS A 175 -10.02 -7.26 -2.26
CA LYS A 175 -8.73 -7.97 -2.09
C LYS A 175 -8.22 -7.89 -0.65
N ILE A 176 -8.28 -6.71 -0.03
CA ILE A 176 -7.89 -6.53 1.39
C ILE A 176 -8.80 -7.33 2.31
N LYS A 177 -10.13 -7.32 2.09
CA LYS A 177 -11.07 -8.14 2.87
C LYS A 177 -10.74 -9.63 2.78
N ASN A 178 -10.43 -10.13 1.58
CA ASN A 178 -10.06 -11.52 1.38
C ASN A 178 -8.78 -11.90 2.14
N ILE A 179 -7.76 -11.04 2.13
CA ILE A 179 -6.53 -11.21 2.92
C ILE A 179 -6.86 -11.30 4.41
N GLN A 180 -7.68 -10.38 4.92
CA GLN A 180 -8.09 -10.36 6.33
C GLN A 180 -8.86 -11.63 6.74
N ILE A 181 -9.77 -12.11 5.89
CA ILE A 181 -10.51 -13.36 6.13
C ILE A 181 -9.57 -14.57 6.19
N ILE A 182 -8.58 -14.65 5.29
CA ILE A 182 -7.59 -15.72 5.29
C ILE A 182 -6.76 -15.69 6.57
N ALA A 183 -6.34 -14.51 7.04
CA ALA A 183 -5.59 -14.36 8.28
C ALA A 183 -6.42 -14.83 9.50
N MET A 184 -7.70 -14.46 9.59
CA MET A 184 -8.59 -14.90 10.68
C MET A 184 -8.79 -16.42 10.70
N ARG A 185 -8.96 -17.06 9.54
CA ARG A 185 -9.11 -18.52 9.44
C ARG A 185 -7.86 -19.27 9.90
N LYS A 186 -6.66 -18.75 9.63
CA LYS A 186 -5.39 -19.33 10.09
C LYS A 186 -5.17 -19.18 11.59
N GLY A 187 -5.50 -18.02 12.16
CA GLY A 187 -5.47 -17.81 13.61
C GLY A 187 -6.41 -18.76 14.35
N SER A 188 -7.60 -19.01 13.78
CA SER A 188 -8.57 -19.97 14.34
C SER A 188 -8.13 -21.44 14.18
N SER A 189 -7.40 -21.79 13.11
CA SER A 189 -6.92 -23.17 12.90
C SER A 189 -5.72 -23.54 13.78
N GLN A 190 -4.88 -22.58 14.16
CA GLN A 190 -3.85 -22.84 15.17
C GLN A 190 -4.47 -23.07 16.55
N HIS A 191 -5.51 -22.32 16.89
CA HIS A 191 -6.18 -22.46 18.19
C HIS A 191 -6.90 -23.81 18.36
N SER A 192 -7.43 -24.40 17.29
CA SER A 192 -8.07 -25.72 17.32
C SER A 192 -7.06 -26.88 17.37
N LEU A 193 -5.86 -26.71 16.80
CA LEU A 193 -4.77 -27.70 16.91
C LEU A 193 -4.18 -27.73 18.34
N SER A 194 -4.05 -26.57 19.00
CA SER A 194 -3.56 -26.49 20.39
C SER A 194 -4.50 -27.16 21.39
N ILE A 195 -5.82 -27.02 21.21
CA ILE A 195 -6.82 -27.61 22.10
C ILE A 195 -6.84 -29.14 22.00
N ASN A 196 -6.72 -29.68 20.78
CA ASN A 196 -6.67 -31.14 20.57
C ASN A 196 -5.38 -31.78 21.10
N GLN A 197 -4.23 -31.11 21.00
CA GLN A 197 -2.97 -31.60 21.56
C GLN A 197 -2.96 -31.57 23.11
N LEU A 198 -3.57 -30.57 23.73
CA LEU A 198 -3.73 -30.49 25.19
C LEU A 198 -4.68 -31.57 25.75
N GLN A 199 -5.72 -31.94 25.00
CA GLN A 199 -6.63 -33.03 25.39
C GLN A 199 -6.02 -34.42 25.16
N GLN A 200 -5.21 -34.64 24.13
CA GLN A 200 -4.51 -35.91 23.93
C GLN A 200 -3.42 -36.17 24.99
N LYS A 201 -2.67 -35.14 25.41
CA LYS A 201 -1.65 -35.27 26.48
C LYS A 201 -2.24 -35.63 27.84
N ARG A 202 -3.48 -35.20 28.13
CA ARG A 202 -4.19 -35.56 29.37
C ARG A 202 -4.69 -37.01 29.38
N LYS A 203 -4.95 -37.62 28.23
CA LYS A 203 -5.39 -39.03 28.13
C LYS A 203 -4.24 -40.03 28.17
N SER A 204 -3.05 -39.65 27.69
CA SER A 204 -1.86 -40.54 27.70
C SER A 204 -1.08 -40.52 29.02
N SER A 205 -1.45 -39.68 29.99
CA SER A 205 -0.82 -39.61 31.32
C SER A 205 -1.60 -40.36 32.41
N GLN A 206 -2.64 -41.12 32.03
CA GLN A 206 -3.51 -41.90 32.93
C GLN A 206 -3.50 -43.41 32.63
N GLN A 207 -2.48 -43.91 31.93
CA GLN A 207 -2.26 -45.35 31.76
C GLN A 207 -0.90 -45.75 32.34
#